data_AF-A0A2E4EBQ8-F1
#
_entry.id   AF-A0A2E4EBQ8-F1
#
_cell.length_a   1.000
_cell.length_b   1.000
_cell.length_c   1.000
_cell.angle_alpha   90.00
_cell.angle_beta   90.00
_cell.angle_gamma   90.00
#
_symmetry.space_group_name_H-M   'P 1'
#
loop_
_entity.id
_entity.type
_entity.pdbx_description
1 polymer ?
#
loop_
_entity_poly.entity_id
_entity_poly.type
_entity_poly.pdbx_seq_one_letter_code
_entity_poly.pdbx_strand_id
1 'polypeptide(L)'
;MSKLTKVKIGESESTLLVGLNWEKVDPKSRLFLPLAIKRLAIESNKHFADTNIVEKAEDSPARYQYVLVDESDIPENSKVVTGARFALACKEKYTVKENQAFVFIKIIDGGRYWISAITSRGEFLNEYETVVRDRFELGDKLEELSLTETVNFAYLKTEAAIKGLVNRFLSDEDFSETSIPDEDIESILSNTAELKRVHKPSKIKVKKIGTGAFAAVAVTAGFFGWSYMSQSDAFSYLEDASKIRDAERQESRYSKLITKSKTSSKTWSDESFRDATLDQFIEDYKRSLYDPLQITWVFREIEDTLPVFLREWKLENIQFVDNRFLVTYSRIPSSIGVYFLLDEKIKEISESSDKLDIRQFALTDKGETRVYSVTPSEKMNRQGAMASTEDLLTEERKVKKQMRRSWKDAKDSYQDFLTATQRYSNLTFSEKWIDREAISLQQQAEAALDKAKRSVTRVNKLFGITDSMELATIDNKFIIGQVMDFVTMMQMDSLFHWYYPTKMKSYPDEKMLEDMQKKSKKSKGGSSSKYKQYTAGIEVYSVKIESQKSESEGDESNSVSTYGINDMIQLGYLINKPYVQVDRVEYDRDSQEWAFMIHFNRMTPEFERTINRYTLESQGYRRERNSNEN
;
A
#
# COMPACT_ATOMS: atom_id res chain seq x y z
N MET A 1 -4.56 50.40 -23.68
CA MET A 1 -4.96 49.12 -23.05
C MET A 1 -3.82 48.14 -23.28
N SER A 2 -2.90 47.98 -22.31
CA SER A 2 -1.90 46.91 -22.39
C SER A 2 -2.61 45.58 -22.23
N LYS A 3 -2.35 44.64 -23.14
CA LYS A 3 -2.84 43.26 -23.04
C LYS A 3 -1.99 42.55 -22.01
N LEU A 4 -2.61 42.12 -20.91
CA LEU A 4 -2.04 41.14 -20.00
C LEU A 4 -1.44 39.98 -20.80
N THR A 5 -0.20 39.61 -20.53
CA THR A 5 0.50 38.56 -21.26
C THR A 5 0.90 37.42 -20.33
N LYS A 6 0.68 36.19 -20.75
CA LYS A 6 1.06 34.97 -20.03
C LYS A 6 2.42 34.52 -20.56
N VAL A 7 3.41 34.39 -19.67
CA VAL A 7 4.77 34.01 -20.01
C VAL A 7 5.13 32.73 -19.24
N LYS A 8 5.71 31.75 -19.94
CA LYS A 8 6.31 30.57 -19.33
C LYS A 8 7.82 30.76 -19.18
N ILE A 9 8.36 30.33 -18.04
CA ILE A 9 9.81 30.35 -17.76
C ILE A 9 10.22 29.00 -17.19
N GLY A 10 11.29 28.42 -17.75
CA GLY A 10 11.80 27.10 -17.39
C GLY A 10 10.88 25.95 -17.77
N GLU A 11 11.12 24.77 -17.18
CA GLU A 11 10.29 23.57 -17.33
C GLU A 11 9.10 23.53 -16.34
N SER A 12 8.95 24.57 -15.52
CA SER A 12 7.97 24.61 -14.43
C SER A 12 6.51 24.69 -14.92
N GLU A 13 5.59 24.12 -14.16
CA GLU A 13 4.14 24.29 -14.35
C GLU A 13 3.63 25.69 -13.92
N SER A 14 4.52 26.64 -13.58
CA SER A 14 4.12 27.99 -13.16
C SER A 14 3.89 28.92 -14.35
N THR A 15 2.85 29.75 -14.27
CA THR A 15 2.55 30.77 -15.28
C THR A 15 2.86 32.16 -14.71
N LEU A 16 3.65 32.96 -15.43
CA LEU A 16 3.87 34.37 -15.11
C LEU A 16 2.84 35.25 -15.80
N LEU A 17 2.24 36.16 -15.04
CA LEU A 17 1.39 37.24 -15.56
C LEU A 17 2.19 38.54 -15.60
N VAL A 18 2.43 39.05 -16.81
CA VAL A 18 3.25 40.24 -17.06
C VAL A 18 2.43 41.34 -17.76
N GLY A 19 2.87 42.59 -17.65
CA GLY A 19 2.12 43.74 -18.17
C GLY A 19 1.02 44.21 -17.23
N LEU A 20 1.17 43.95 -15.92
CA LEU A 20 0.22 44.28 -14.87
C LEU A 20 0.43 45.72 -14.37
N ASN A 21 -0.68 46.45 -14.16
CA ASN A 21 -0.64 47.79 -13.59
C ASN A 21 -0.72 47.72 -12.06
N TRP A 22 0.35 48.08 -11.37
CA TRP A 22 0.43 48.11 -9.90
C TRP A 22 0.00 49.47 -9.34
N GLU A 23 -1.18 49.53 -8.76
CA GLU A 23 -1.74 50.75 -8.21
C GLU A 23 -1.23 51.01 -6.79
N LYS A 24 -1.17 52.28 -6.40
CA LYS A 24 -0.79 52.69 -5.04
C LYS A 24 -2.03 52.72 -4.15
N VAL A 25 -1.91 52.20 -2.93
CA VAL A 25 -2.95 52.29 -1.91
C VAL A 25 -2.36 52.88 -0.64
N ASP A 26 -3.09 53.79 0.01
CA ASP A 26 -2.64 54.50 1.20
C ASP A 26 -3.42 54.06 2.46
N PRO A 27 -3.15 52.85 2.99
CA PRO A 27 -3.72 52.41 4.25
C PRO A 27 -2.95 53.06 5.42
N LYS A 28 -3.70 53.59 6.40
CA LYS A 28 -3.15 54.16 7.65
C LYS A 28 -2.27 53.18 8.44
N SER A 29 -2.36 51.86 8.19
CA SER A 29 -1.44 50.86 8.72
C SER A 29 -1.44 49.57 7.88
N ARG A 30 -0.35 48.77 7.97
CA ARG A 30 -0.21 47.45 7.31
C ARG A 30 -1.37 46.49 7.61
N LEU A 31 -1.95 46.59 8.82
CA LEU A 31 -3.09 45.78 9.25
C LEU A 31 -4.35 46.03 8.41
N PHE A 32 -4.52 47.23 7.85
CA PHE A 32 -5.69 47.60 7.04
C PHE A 32 -5.50 47.38 5.54
N LEU A 33 -4.29 47.05 5.08
CA LEU A 33 -4.00 46.82 3.66
C LEU A 33 -4.90 45.72 3.05
N PRO A 34 -5.02 44.51 3.65
CA PRO A 34 -5.87 43.46 3.07
C PRO A 34 -7.34 43.89 2.92
N LEU A 35 -7.82 44.75 3.82
CA LEU A 35 -9.20 45.26 3.81
C LEU A 35 -9.42 46.27 2.68
N ALA A 36 -8.46 47.17 2.46
CA ALA A 36 -8.50 48.10 1.34
C ALA A 36 -8.49 47.36 0.00
N ILE A 37 -7.64 46.34 -0.15
CA ILE A 37 -7.56 45.52 -1.38
C ILE A 37 -8.86 44.75 -1.62
N LYS A 38 -9.45 44.14 -0.58
CA LYS A 38 -10.75 43.44 -0.70
C LYS A 38 -11.86 44.38 -1.16
N ARG A 39 -11.92 45.61 -0.65
CA ARG A 39 -12.90 46.62 -1.10
C ARG A 39 -12.71 46.98 -2.58
N LEU A 40 -11.47 47.26 -2.99
CA LEU A 40 -11.14 47.64 -4.35
C LEU A 40 -11.42 46.49 -5.34
N ALA A 41 -11.17 45.24 -4.95
CA ALA A 41 -11.52 44.05 -5.74
C ALA A 41 -13.03 43.89 -5.96
N ILE A 42 -13.86 44.26 -4.96
CA ILE A 42 -15.32 44.24 -5.09
C ILE A 42 -15.78 45.35 -6.05
N GLU A 43 -15.30 46.57 -5.85
CA GLU A 43 -15.66 47.74 -6.67
C GLU A 43 -15.26 47.55 -8.15
N SER A 44 -14.11 46.92 -8.41
CA SER A 44 -13.60 46.63 -9.76
C SER A 44 -14.01 45.26 -10.32
N ASN A 45 -14.80 44.49 -9.57
CA ASN A 45 -15.21 43.12 -9.90
C ASN A 45 -14.06 42.12 -10.17
N LYS A 46 -12.86 42.33 -9.62
CA LYS A 46 -11.70 41.44 -9.79
C LYS A 46 -11.64 40.33 -8.73
N HIS A 47 -10.97 39.22 -9.03
CA HIS A 47 -11.06 37.97 -8.26
C HIS A 47 -9.75 37.55 -7.59
N PHE A 48 -8.63 38.15 -7.99
CA PHE A 48 -7.30 37.83 -7.50
C PHE A 48 -6.53 39.13 -7.18
N ALA A 49 -5.61 39.07 -6.21
CA ALA A 49 -4.79 40.21 -5.84
C ALA A 49 -3.38 39.81 -5.40
N ASP A 50 -2.43 40.70 -5.67
CA ASP A 50 -1.08 40.69 -5.09
C ASP A 50 -0.79 42.08 -4.48
N THR A 51 0.06 42.13 -3.46
CA THR A 51 0.39 43.34 -2.71
C THR A 51 1.87 43.46 -2.45
N ASN A 52 2.46 44.61 -2.75
CA ASN A 52 3.86 44.92 -2.50
C ASN A 52 4.00 45.97 -1.39
N ILE A 53 5.07 45.86 -0.60
CA ILE A 53 5.39 46.79 0.49
C ILE A 53 6.72 47.47 0.11
N VAL A 54 6.68 48.78 -0.06
CA VAL A 54 7.88 49.60 -0.30
C VAL A 54 8.38 50.10 1.04
N GLU A 55 9.66 49.88 1.31
CA GLU A 55 10.28 50.20 2.60
C GLU A 55 10.21 51.71 2.94
N LYS A 56 10.16 52.01 4.23
CA LYS A 56 10.10 53.39 4.75
C LYS A 56 11.47 54.06 4.60
N ALA A 57 11.51 55.29 4.10
CA ALA A 57 12.70 56.15 4.13
C ALA A 57 12.64 57.13 5.32
N GLU A 58 13.77 57.70 5.74
CA GLU A 58 13.83 58.68 6.84
C GLU A 58 12.81 59.84 6.65
N ASP A 59 12.58 60.26 5.39
CA ASP A 59 11.69 61.37 5.02
C ASP A 59 10.39 60.96 4.32
N SER A 60 10.00 59.68 4.29
CA SER A 60 8.77 59.25 3.59
C SER A 60 8.11 58.01 4.22
N PRO A 61 6.77 57.99 4.36
CA PRO A 61 6.05 56.84 4.90
C PRO A 61 6.16 55.61 3.98
N ALA A 62 6.03 54.42 4.55
CA ALA A 62 5.94 53.17 3.79
C ALA A 62 4.76 53.26 2.80
N ARG A 63 5.00 52.86 1.55
CA ARG A 63 3.98 52.85 0.49
C ARG A 63 3.59 51.42 0.16
N TYR A 64 2.33 51.22 -0.18
CA TYR A 64 1.82 49.91 -0.57
C TYR A 64 1.37 49.96 -2.02
N GLN A 65 1.77 48.96 -2.79
CA GLN A 65 1.27 48.76 -4.15
C GLN A 65 0.42 47.51 -4.20
N TYR A 66 -0.53 47.47 -5.12
CA TYR A 66 -1.37 46.31 -5.33
C TYR A 66 -1.71 46.14 -6.79
N VAL A 67 -2.08 44.92 -7.15
CA VAL A 67 -2.66 44.62 -8.45
C VAL A 67 -3.88 43.74 -8.26
N LEU A 68 -4.88 43.93 -9.11
CA LEU A 68 -6.10 43.13 -9.15
C LEU A 68 -6.24 42.44 -10.50
N VAL A 69 -6.54 41.14 -10.48
CA VAL A 69 -6.61 40.30 -11.67
C VAL A 69 -7.97 39.60 -11.72
N ASP A 70 -8.49 39.39 -12.93
CA ASP A 70 -9.75 38.70 -13.14
C ASP A 70 -9.59 37.18 -13.13
N GLU A 71 -10.67 36.45 -12.88
CA GLU A 71 -10.67 34.99 -12.91
C GLU A 71 -10.45 34.46 -14.33
N SER A 72 -10.95 35.16 -15.37
CA SER A 72 -10.72 34.79 -16.77
C SER A 72 -9.24 34.79 -17.20
N ASP A 73 -8.41 35.52 -16.46
CA ASP A 73 -6.99 35.65 -16.77
C ASP A 73 -6.14 34.56 -16.10
N ILE A 74 -6.69 33.80 -15.15
CA ILE A 74 -6.00 32.75 -14.41
C ILE A 74 -6.17 31.39 -15.13
N PRO A 75 -5.08 30.73 -15.56
CA PRO A 75 -5.16 29.37 -16.10
C PRO A 75 -5.56 28.36 -15.02
N GLU A 76 -6.45 27.43 -15.36
CA GLU A 76 -6.81 26.31 -14.47
C GLU A 76 -5.59 25.41 -14.23
N ASN A 77 -5.38 24.97 -12.98
CA ASN A 77 -4.37 23.99 -12.57
C ASN A 77 -2.89 24.40 -12.75
N SER A 78 -2.55 25.69 -12.64
CA SER A 78 -1.15 26.15 -12.63
C SER A 78 -0.90 27.13 -11.49
N LYS A 79 0.30 27.11 -10.89
CA LYS A 79 0.73 28.15 -9.94
C LYS A 79 0.91 29.47 -10.71
N VAL A 80 0.19 30.52 -10.32
CA VAL A 80 0.26 31.82 -11.01
C VAL A 80 1.03 32.85 -10.21
N VAL A 81 2.08 33.41 -10.80
CA VAL A 81 2.95 34.40 -10.17
C VAL A 81 2.97 35.68 -11.01
N THR A 82 3.06 36.85 -10.38
CA THR A 82 3.17 38.13 -11.11
C THR A 82 4.61 38.35 -11.57
N GLY A 83 4.79 38.93 -12.76
CA GLY A 83 6.10 39.23 -13.34
C GLY A 83 6.99 40.02 -12.39
N ALA A 84 6.47 41.15 -11.90
CA ALA A 84 7.15 41.98 -10.91
C ALA A 84 7.60 41.22 -9.65
N ARG A 85 6.82 40.24 -9.17
CA ARG A 85 7.19 39.44 -7.99
C ARG A 85 8.33 38.47 -8.28
N PHE A 86 8.34 37.88 -9.48
CA PHE A 86 9.46 37.06 -9.94
C PHE A 86 10.75 37.90 -10.07
N ALA A 87 10.66 39.10 -10.67
CA ALA A 87 11.79 40.00 -10.77
C ALA A 87 12.30 40.45 -9.39
N LEU A 88 11.40 40.67 -8.42
CA LEU A 88 11.78 40.98 -7.04
C LEU A 88 12.54 39.83 -6.38
N ALA A 89 12.06 38.60 -6.54
CA ALA A 89 12.72 37.41 -6.01
C ALA A 89 14.12 37.21 -6.64
N CYS A 90 14.30 37.58 -7.92
CA CYS A 90 15.62 37.61 -8.55
C CYS A 90 16.53 38.66 -7.91
N LYS A 91 16.03 39.89 -7.71
CA LYS A 91 16.77 40.97 -7.03
C LYS A 91 17.24 40.55 -5.64
N GLU A 92 16.36 39.93 -4.85
CA GLU A 92 16.64 39.45 -3.49
C GLU A 92 17.70 38.33 -3.48
N LYS A 93 17.69 37.43 -4.47
CA LYS A 93 18.63 36.31 -4.55
C LYS A 93 20.04 36.71 -4.97
N TYR A 94 20.19 37.67 -5.89
CA TYR A 94 21.50 38.04 -6.47
C TYR A 94 22.08 39.35 -5.90
N THR A 95 21.45 39.93 -4.88
CA THR A 95 21.98 41.03 -4.05
C THR A 95 22.61 42.16 -4.87
N VAL A 96 21.75 42.92 -5.55
CA VAL A 96 22.13 44.09 -6.35
C VAL A 96 22.82 45.17 -5.48
N LYS A 97 23.75 45.93 -6.05
CA LYS A 97 24.40 47.06 -5.36
C LYS A 97 23.37 48.05 -4.81
N GLU A 98 23.66 48.61 -3.64
CA GLU A 98 22.82 49.63 -3.01
C GLU A 98 22.57 50.81 -3.96
N ASN A 99 21.35 51.36 -3.93
CA ASN A 99 20.89 52.48 -4.76
C ASN A 99 20.76 52.23 -6.27
N GLN A 100 20.86 50.98 -6.75
CA GLN A 100 20.53 50.65 -8.14
C GLN A 100 19.09 50.13 -8.30
N ALA A 101 18.44 50.53 -9.39
CA ALA A 101 17.23 49.90 -9.90
C ALA A 101 17.55 48.52 -10.46
N PHE A 102 16.67 47.54 -10.25
CA PHE A 102 16.79 46.21 -10.85
C PHE A 102 15.82 46.10 -12.02
N VAL A 103 16.34 45.75 -13.20
CA VAL A 103 15.54 45.63 -14.43
C VAL A 103 15.70 44.23 -14.99
N PHE A 104 14.64 43.44 -14.89
CA PHE A 104 14.58 42.12 -15.49
C PHE A 104 14.08 42.23 -16.95
N ILE A 105 14.82 41.63 -17.88
CA ILE A 105 14.47 41.58 -19.30
C ILE A 105 14.40 40.12 -19.74
N LYS A 106 13.32 39.78 -20.46
CA LYS A 106 13.14 38.46 -21.08
C LYS A 106 12.65 38.56 -22.51
N ILE A 107 13.17 37.69 -23.39
CA ILE A 107 12.65 37.50 -24.75
C ILE A 107 11.36 36.68 -24.71
N ILE A 108 10.31 37.16 -25.38
CA ILE A 108 9.02 36.48 -25.56
C ILE A 108 8.79 36.19 -27.04
N ASP A 109 8.01 35.14 -27.31
CA ASP A 109 7.55 34.74 -28.65
C ASP A 109 7.08 35.93 -29.52
N GLY A 110 7.56 35.92 -30.76
CA GLY A 110 7.29 36.94 -31.77
C GLY A 110 8.27 38.12 -31.77
N GLY A 111 9.45 38.00 -31.13
CA GLY A 111 10.47 39.05 -31.10
C GLY A 111 10.15 40.20 -30.15
N ARG A 112 9.29 39.95 -29.16
CA ARG A 112 8.87 40.90 -28.13
C ARG A 112 9.71 40.74 -26.88
N TYR A 113 9.71 41.75 -26.02
CA TYR A 113 10.48 41.71 -24.77
C TYR A 113 9.58 42.05 -23.59
N TRP A 114 9.65 41.27 -22.51
CA TRP A 114 9.10 41.68 -21.23
C TRP A 114 10.18 42.39 -20.43
N ILE A 115 9.79 43.55 -19.89
CA ILE A 115 10.59 44.38 -19.00
C ILE A 115 9.84 44.47 -17.68
N SER A 116 10.55 44.28 -16.56
CA SER A 116 10.09 44.54 -15.19
C SER A 116 11.15 45.33 -14.43
N ALA A 117 10.90 46.62 -14.15
CA ALA A 117 11.79 47.45 -13.34
C ALA A 117 11.32 47.62 -11.89
N ILE A 118 12.28 47.53 -10.96
CA ILE A 118 12.08 47.62 -9.53
C ILE A 118 13.10 48.60 -8.97
N THR A 119 12.66 49.65 -8.29
CA THR A 119 13.58 50.63 -7.68
C THR A 119 14.47 49.97 -6.62
N SER A 120 15.53 50.66 -6.20
CA SER A 120 16.39 50.21 -5.10
C SER A 120 15.60 49.87 -3.82
N ARG A 121 14.47 50.55 -3.59
CA ARG A 121 13.59 50.39 -2.42
C ARG A 121 12.50 49.31 -2.56
N GLY A 122 12.47 48.62 -3.70
CA GLY A 122 11.48 47.58 -3.98
C GLY A 122 10.16 48.10 -4.54
N GLU A 123 10.07 49.35 -5.00
CA GLU A 123 8.88 49.86 -5.69
C GLU A 123 8.84 49.34 -7.13
N PHE A 124 7.70 48.78 -7.54
CA PHE A 124 7.48 48.33 -8.91
C PHE A 124 7.11 49.51 -9.79
N LEU A 125 7.82 49.71 -10.90
CA LEU A 125 7.58 50.82 -11.81
C LEU A 125 6.63 50.39 -12.93
N ASN A 126 5.38 50.85 -12.90
CA ASN A 126 4.34 50.44 -13.87
C ASN A 126 4.71 50.70 -15.32
N GLU A 127 5.41 51.80 -15.59
CA GLU A 127 5.86 52.18 -16.93
C GLU A 127 6.85 51.17 -17.54
N TYR A 128 7.43 50.33 -16.67
CA TYR A 128 8.45 49.34 -16.97
C TYR A 128 8.05 47.93 -16.49
N GLU A 129 6.77 47.67 -16.21
CA GLU A 129 6.20 46.33 -16.06
C GLU A 129 5.29 46.08 -17.28
N THR A 130 5.91 45.80 -18.43
CA THR A 130 5.23 45.80 -19.73
C THR A 130 5.90 44.88 -20.74
N VAL A 131 5.18 44.59 -21.84
CA VAL A 131 5.70 43.87 -23.00
C VAL A 131 5.87 44.84 -24.15
N VAL A 132 7.11 45.07 -24.58
CA VAL A 132 7.46 45.91 -25.73
C VAL A 132 7.53 45.08 -27.01
N ARG A 133 7.23 45.73 -28.15
CA ARG A 133 6.97 45.07 -29.42
C ARG A 133 8.23 44.62 -30.15
N ASP A 134 9.30 45.39 -30.01
CA ASP A 134 10.55 45.13 -30.70
C ASP A 134 11.74 45.70 -29.91
N ARG A 135 12.94 45.50 -30.47
CA ARG A 135 14.20 45.91 -29.86
C ARG A 135 14.41 47.43 -29.80
N PHE A 136 13.70 48.21 -30.64
CA PHE A 136 13.83 49.66 -30.67
C PHE A 136 13.00 50.26 -29.53
N GLU A 137 11.75 49.79 -29.35
CA GLU A 137 10.92 50.16 -28.20
C GLU A 137 11.55 49.72 -26.87
N LEU A 138 12.25 48.57 -26.86
CA LEU A 138 13.10 48.18 -25.73
C LEU A 138 14.20 49.22 -25.48
N GLY A 139 14.98 49.58 -26.51
CA GLY A 139 16.06 50.57 -26.41
C GLY A 139 15.59 51.90 -25.83
N ASP A 140 14.51 52.46 -26.39
CA ASP A 140 13.91 53.72 -25.93
C ASP A 140 13.56 53.67 -24.43
N LYS A 141 13.00 52.55 -23.96
CA LYS A 141 12.66 52.34 -22.55
C LYS A 141 13.88 52.21 -21.65
N LEU A 142 14.93 51.54 -22.11
CA LEU A 142 16.16 51.40 -21.33
C LEU A 142 16.92 52.72 -21.21
N GLU A 143 16.97 53.50 -22.29
CA GLU A 143 17.54 54.85 -22.29
C GLU A 143 16.78 55.77 -21.32
N GLU A 144 15.45 55.81 -21.41
CA GLU A 144 14.59 56.62 -20.52
C GLU A 144 14.84 56.31 -19.03
N LEU A 145 14.95 55.01 -18.69
CA LEU A 145 15.18 54.59 -17.32
C LEU A 145 16.59 54.96 -16.83
N SER A 146 17.60 54.78 -17.68
CA SER A 146 19.01 55.08 -17.35
C SER A 146 19.28 56.57 -17.09
N LEU A 147 18.46 57.46 -17.65
CA LEU A 147 18.54 58.91 -17.38
C LEU A 147 18.11 59.29 -15.96
N THR A 148 17.38 58.40 -15.26
CA THR A 148 16.74 58.70 -13.98
C THR A 148 17.28 57.88 -12.82
N GLU A 149 17.72 56.64 -13.07
CA GLU A 149 18.27 55.75 -12.05
C GLU A 149 19.52 55.02 -12.57
N THR A 150 20.45 54.69 -11.66
CA THR A 150 21.51 53.72 -12.00
C THR A 150 20.92 52.31 -12.00
N VAL A 151 21.23 51.50 -13.01
CA VAL A 151 20.49 50.26 -13.29
C VAL A 151 21.37 49.00 -13.18
N ASN A 152 20.81 47.93 -12.63
CA ASN A 152 21.28 46.56 -12.78
C ASN A 152 20.35 45.81 -13.72
N PHE A 153 20.86 45.39 -14.88
CA PHE A 153 20.12 44.57 -15.83
C PHE A 153 20.27 43.09 -15.54
N ALA A 154 19.15 42.41 -15.44
CA ALA A 154 19.10 40.97 -15.24
C ALA A 154 18.41 40.26 -16.40
N TYR A 155 19.01 39.16 -16.83
CA TYR A 155 18.50 38.32 -17.91
C TYR A 155 18.85 36.85 -17.63
N LEU A 156 18.11 35.93 -18.27
CA LEU A 156 18.41 34.50 -18.17
C LEU A 156 19.70 34.19 -18.93
N LYS A 157 20.53 33.28 -18.41
CA LYS A 157 21.82 32.89 -19.02
C LYS A 157 21.64 32.36 -20.46
N THR A 158 20.53 31.66 -20.72
CA THR A 158 20.11 31.20 -22.05
C THR A 158 19.78 32.33 -23.03
N GLU A 159 19.51 33.54 -22.52
CA GLU A 159 19.14 34.73 -23.28
C GLU A 159 20.29 35.75 -23.34
N ALA A 160 21.54 35.29 -23.41
CA ALA A 160 22.73 36.14 -23.50
C ALA A 160 22.71 37.16 -24.66
N ALA A 161 21.83 36.98 -25.66
CA ALA A 161 21.58 37.98 -26.70
C ALA A 161 21.06 39.32 -26.15
N ILE A 162 20.41 39.32 -24.97
CA ILE A 162 19.97 40.54 -24.28
C ILE A 162 21.17 41.40 -23.90
N LYS A 163 22.28 40.80 -23.45
CA LYS A 163 23.53 41.53 -23.15
C LYS A 163 23.99 42.37 -24.35
N GLY A 164 24.04 41.74 -25.52
CA GLY A 164 24.43 42.42 -26.76
C GLY A 164 23.44 43.50 -27.21
N LEU A 165 22.20 43.48 -26.72
CA LEU A 165 21.22 44.55 -26.95
C LEU A 165 21.44 45.70 -25.96
N VAL A 166 21.58 45.42 -24.66
CA VAL A 166 21.83 46.45 -23.64
C VAL A 166 23.09 47.26 -23.95
N ASN A 167 24.19 46.60 -24.30
CA ASN A 167 25.46 47.26 -24.66
C ASN A 167 25.40 48.09 -25.96
N ARG A 168 24.32 48.00 -26.75
CA ARG A 168 24.12 48.86 -27.93
C ARG A 168 23.43 50.17 -27.59
N PHE A 169 22.69 50.23 -26.49
CA PHE A 169 21.90 51.38 -26.08
C PHE A 169 22.53 52.14 -24.92
N LEU A 170 23.31 51.45 -24.06
CA LEU A 170 23.91 52.02 -22.86
C LEU A 170 25.43 51.79 -22.84
N SER A 171 26.17 52.72 -22.25
CA SER A 171 27.62 52.57 -22.07
C SER A 171 27.94 51.67 -20.88
N ASP A 172 29.05 50.93 -20.93
CA ASP A 172 29.44 49.97 -19.87
C ASP A 172 29.66 50.63 -18.49
N GLU A 173 29.75 51.97 -18.42
CA GLU A 173 29.87 52.73 -17.18
C GLU A 173 28.53 53.02 -16.49
N ASP A 174 27.40 52.89 -17.21
CA ASP A 174 26.07 53.33 -16.76
C ASP A 174 25.24 52.22 -16.10
N PHE A 175 25.68 50.96 -16.16
CA PHE A 175 24.91 49.82 -15.64
C PHE A 175 25.78 48.69 -15.07
N SER A 176 25.15 47.84 -14.27
CA SER A 176 25.70 46.54 -13.87
C SER A 176 24.84 45.41 -14.44
N GLU A 177 25.40 44.21 -14.61
CA GLU A 177 24.66 43.07 -15.16
C GLU A 177 24.60 41.87 -14.21
N THR A 178 23.48 41.14 -14.27
CA THR A 178 23.23 39.91 -13.52
C THR A 178 22.70 38.84 -14.47
N SER A 179 23.51 37.83 -14.78
CA SER A 179 23.06 36.66 -15.54
C SER A 179 22.48 35.60 -14.59
N ILE A 180 21.21 35.25 -14.76
CA ILE A 180 20.49 34.27 -13.93
C ILE A 180 20.61 32.87 -14.56
N PRO A 181 21.25 31.88 -13.89
CA PRO A 181 21.30 30.50 -14.36
C PRO A 181 19.91 29.85 -14.47
N ASP A 182 19.68 29.00 -15.47
CA ASP A 182 18.37 28.36 -15.65
C ASP A 182 18.03 27.40 -14.50
N GLU A 183 19.03 26.76 -13.89
CA GLU A 183 18.90 25.88 -12.72
C GLU A 183 18.30 26.61 -11.50
N ASP A 184 18.48 27.93 -11.43
CA ASP A 184 17.99 28.75 -10.34
C ASP A 184 16.50 29.11 -10.48
N ILE A 185 15.94 29.03 -11.69
CA ILE A 185 14.56 29.45 -12.01
C ILE A 185 13.55 28.71 -11.15
N GLU A 186 13.66 27.38 -11.04
CA GLU A 186 12.71 26.57 -10.27
C GLU A 186 12.74 26.94 -8.78
N SER A 187 13.94 27.14 -8.22
CA SER A 187 14.11 27.55 -6.82
C SER A 187 13.53 28.95 -6.55
N ILE A 188 13.65 29.86 -7.52
CA ILE A 188 13.09 31.21 -7.41
C ILE A 188 11.56 31.12 -7.47
N LEU A 189 11.02 30.42 -8.47
CA LEU A 189 9.57 30.25 -8.64
C LEU A 189 8.92 29.50 -7.48
N SER A 190 9.57 28.49 -6.90
CA SER A 190 9.03 27.74 -5.75
C SER A 190 8.85 28.64 -4.54
N ASN A 191 9.81 29.54 -4.30
CA ASN A 191 9.84 30.46 -3.16
C ASN A 191 9.04 31.74 -3.41
N THR A 192 8.68 32.03 -4.66
CA THR A 192 7.88 33.21 -5.00
C THR A 192 6.42 33.00 -4.61
N ALA A 193 5.84 33.99 -3.93
CA ALA A 193 4.44 33.95 -3.50
C ALA A 193 3.48 33.89 -4.70
N GLU A 194 2.51 33.00 -4.63
CA GLU A 194 1.44 32.89 -5.63
C GLU A 194 0.43 34.04 -5.48
N LEU A 195 -0.14 34.44 -6.61
CA LEU A 195 -1.27 35.35 -6.69
C LEU A 195 -2.46 34.80 -5.90
N LYS A 196 -2.99 35.58 -4.96
CA LYS A 196 -4.02 35.11 -4.02
C LYS A 196 -5.41 35.42 -4.53
N ARG A 197 -6.33 34.45 -4.41
CA ARG A 197 -7.75 34.70 -4.66
C ARG A 197 -8.30 35.65 -3.60
N VAL A 198 -9.03 36.67 -4.04
CA VAL A 198 -9.78 37.58 -3.17
C VAL A 198 -11.20 37.06 -3.06
N HIS A 199 -11.54 36.49 -1.91
CA HIS A 199 -12.89 36.01 -1.65
C HIS A 199 -13.83 37.21 -1.41
N LYS A 200 -14.71 37.46 -2.38
CA LYS A 200 -15.76 38.47 -2.28
C LYS A 200 -16.83 37.99 -1.28
N PRO A 201 -17.32 38.84 -0.36
CA PRO A 201 -18.49 38.56 0.45
C PRO A 201 -19.68 38.07 -0.37
N SER A 202 -20.36 37.03 0.08
CA SER A 202 -21.74 36.79 -0.34
C SER A 202 -22.62 37.94 0.21
N LYS A 203 -23.56 38.44 -0.60
CA LYS A 203 -24.50 39.50 -0.18
C LYS A 203 -25.42 38.96 0.93
N ILE A 204 -24.99 39.04 2.19
CA ILE A 204 -25.88 38.75 3.32
C ILE A 204 -26.87 39.91 3.45
N LYS A 205 -28.18 39.60 3.37
CA LYS A 205 -29.25 40.54 3.73
C LYS A 205 -29.21 40.75 5.24
N VAL A 206 -28.54 41.81 5.68
CA VAL A 206 -28.52 42.28 7.08
C VAL A 206 -29.92 42.82 7.44
N LYS A 207 -30.89 41.93 7.71
CA LYS A 207 -32.27 42.30 8.07
C LYS A 207 -32.63 42.04 9.54
N LYS A 208 -31.69 41.58 10.36
CA LYS A 208 -31.89 41.37 11.80
C LYS A 208 -30.67 41.81 12.61
N ILE A 209 -30.41 43.11 12.62
CA ILE A 209 -29.66 43.73 13.72
C ILE A 209 -30.72 44.45 14.56
N GLY A 210 -30.95 43.94 15.77
CA GLY A 210 -31.93 44.46 16.70
C GLY A 210 -31.68 45.92 17.03
N THR A 211 -32.75 46.70 16.99
CA THR A 211 -32.85 48.10 17.36
C THR A 211 -32.52 48.29 18.85
N GLY A 212 -31.33 48.77 19.16
CA GLY A 212 -30.98 49.16 20.53
C GLY A 212 -29.51 49.46 20.78
N ALA A 213 -28.91 50.45 20.09
CA ALA A 213 -27.76 51.25 20.55
C ALA A 213 -27.16 52.09 19.40
N PHE A 214 -27.83 53.16 18.96
CA PHE A 214 -27.38 53.97 17.81
C PHE A 214 -26.02 54.69 17.98
N ALA A 215 -25.43 54.73 19.18
CA ALA A 215 -24.07 55.26 19.41
C ALA A 215 -22.96 54.18 19.43
N ALA A 216 -23.29 52.90 19.66
CA ALA A 216 -22.34 51.79 19.61
C ALA A 216 -22.24 51.13 18.22
N VAL A 217 -23.17 51.45 17.31
CA VAL A 217 -23.29 50.87 15.95
C VAL A 217 -22.11 51.20 15.03
N ALA A 218 -21.44 52.35 15.17
CA ALA A 218 -20.27 52.65 14.33
C ALA A 218 -19.06 51.75 14.66
N VAL A 219 -18.82 51.50 15.95
CA VAL A 219 -17.73 50.63 16.44
C VAL A 219 -18.10 49.15 16.29
N THR A 220 -19.36 48.77 16.55
CA THR A 220 -19.81 47.37 16.40
C THR A 220 -20.01 46.97 14.95
N ALA A 221 -20.55 47.81 14.06
CA ALA A 221 -20.58 47.51 12.62
C ALA A 221 -19.17 47.49 12.02
N GLY A 222 -18.26 48.34 12.50
CA GLY A 222 -16.85 48.31 12.15
C GLY A 222 -16.14 47.04 12.64
N PHE A 223 -16.36 46.62 13.89
CA PHE A 223 -15.79 45.41 14.48
C PHE A 223 -16.36 44.13 13.87
N PHE A 224 -17.68 44.03 13.69
CA PHE A 224 -18.30 42.88 13.04
C PHE A 224 -17.98 42.84 11.54
N GLY A 225 -17.86 43.99 10.87
CA GLY A 225 -17.35 44.08 9.49
C GLY A 225 -15.88 43.66 9.39
N TRP A 226 -15.03 44.09 10.32
CA TRP A 226 -13.63 43.67 10.42
C TRP A 226 -13.50 42.18 10.71
N SER A 227 -14.25 41.68 11.68
CA SER A 227 -14.30 40.26 12.04
C SER A 227 -14.74 39.41 10.85
N TYR A 228 -15.78 39.83 10.13
CA TYR A 228 -16.22 39.19 8.88
C TYR A 228 -15.11 39.13 7.85
N MET A 229 -14.47 40.27 7.55
CA MET A 229 -13.46 40.36 6.51
C MET A 229 -12.16 39.62 6.88
N SER A 230 -11.86 39.50 8.19
CA SER A 230 -10.71 38.76 8.70
C SER A 230 -10.93 37.24 8.77
N GLN A 231 -12.18 36.79 8.69
CA GLN A 231 -12.59 35.38 8.76
C GLN A 231 -13.29 34.88 7.50
N SER A 232 -13.42 35.73 6.46
CA SER A 232 -14.13 35.40 5.22
C SER A 232 -13.62 34.14 4.57
N ASP A 233 -12.32 33.90 4.66
CA ASP A 233 -11.64 32.77 4.05
C ASP A 233 -12.02 31.49 4.82
N ALA A 234 -12.00 31.54 6.16
CA ALA A 234 -12.47 30.46 7.03
C ALA A 234 -13.95 30.11 6.81
N PHE A 235 -14.82 31.12 6.72
CA PHE A 235 -16.24 30.93 6.45
C PHE A 235 -16.46 30.28 5.07
N SER A 236 -15.82 30.81 4.03
CA SER A 236 -15.95 30.27 2.67
C SER A 236 -15.44 28.82 2.56
N TYR A 237 -14.39 28.48 3.30
CA TYR A 237 -13.81 27.15 3.31
C TYR A 237 -14.72 26.14 4.04
N LEU A 238 -15.26 26.52 5.20
CA LEU A 238 -16.10 25.66 6.05
C LEU A 238 -17.56 25.55 5.56
N GLU A 239 -18.01 26.47 4.70
CA GLU A 239 -19.34 26.46 4.07
C GLU A 239 -19.33 25.91 2.64
N ASP A 240 -18.18 25.47 2.13
CA ASP A 240 -18.05 24.95 0.77
C ASP A 240 -18.81 23.62 0.61
N ALA A 241 -20.05 23.73 0.10
CA ALA A 241 -20.94 22.61 -0.11
C ALA A 241 -20.40 21.58 -1.12
N SER A 242 -19.43 21.94 -1.97
CA SER A 242 -18.78 20.97 -2.85
C SER A 242 -17.83 20.07 -2.06
N LYS A 243 -16.95 20.66 -1.25
CA LYS A 243 -15.99 19.93 -0.39
C LYS A 243 -16.68 19.07 0.64
N ILE A 244 -17.75 19.56 1.26
CA ILE A 244 -18.54 18.79 2.24
C ILE A 244 -19.15 17.55 1.59
N ARG A 245 -19.83 17.71 0.45
CA ARG A 245 -20.43 16.57 -0.28
C ARG A 245 -19.38 15.57 -0.76
N ASP A 246 -18.23 16.05 -1.22
CA ASP A 246 -17.13 15.17 -1.62
C ASP A 246 -16.55 14.40 -0.43
N ALA A 247 -16.37 15.05 0.73
CA ALA A 247 -15.92 14.39 1.95
C ALA A 247 -16.92 13.34 2.45
N GLU A 248 -18.23 13.62 2.44
CA GLU A 248 -19.29 12.65 2.77
C GLU A 248 -19.25 11.43 1.86
N ARG A 249 -19.10 11.65 0.54
CA ARG A 249 -18.97 10.57 -0.45
C ARG A 249 -17.74 9.71 -0.19
N GLN A 250 -16.58 10.32 0.07
CA GLN A 250 -15.34 9.57 0.32
C GLN A 250 -15.37 8.85 1.67
N GLU A 251 -15.85 9.47 2.75
CA GLU A 251 -16.06 8.81 4.04
C GLU A 251 -16.92 7.56 3.88
N SER A 252 -18.08 7.70 3.21
CA SER A 252 -19.00 6.59 2.95
C SER A 252 -18.35 5.48 2.14
N ARG A 253 -17.58 5.84 1.10
CA ARG A 253 -16.81 4.89 0.29
C ARG A 253 -15.84 4.09 1.14
N TYR A 254 -14.98 4.74 1.93
CA TYR A 254 -14.00 4.03 2.76
C TYR A 254 -14.67 3.23 3.89
N SER A 255 -15.78 3.72 4.45
CA SER A 255 -16.59 2.99 5.42
C SER A 255 -17.15 1.67 4.84
N LYS A 256 -17.66 1.71 3.60
CA LYS A 256 -18.09 0.50 2.87
C LYS A 256 -16.93 -0.46 2.61
N LEU A 257 -15.77 0.03 2.16
CA LEU A 257 -14.59 -0.80 1.92
C LEU A 257 -14.08 -1.48 3.20
N ILE A 258 -14.03 -0.74 4.31
CA ILE A 258 -13.68 -1.29 5.64
C ILE A 258 -14.70 -2.35 6.06
N THR A 259 -15.98 -2.15 5.78
CA THR A 259 -17.02 -3.11 6.14
C THR A 259 -16.95 -4.38 5.29
N LYS A 260 -16.73 -4.26 3.97
CA LYS A 260 -16.53 -5.40 3.06
C LYS A 260 -15.28 -6.20 3.41
N SER A 261 -14.19 -5.54 3.77
CA SER A 261 -12.91 -6.18 4.11
C SER A 261 -12.81 -6.68 5.55
N LYS A 262 -13.81 -6.42 6.40
CA LYS A 262 -13.83 -6.97 7.74
C LYS A 262 -14.07 -8.48 7.66
N THR A 263 -13.00 -9.23 7.86
CA THR A 263 -13.07 -10.61 8.35
C THR A 263 -13.70 -10.58 9.75
N SER A 264 -14.99 -10.87 9.85
CA SER A 264 -15.66 -11.01 11.14
C SER A 264 -15.10 -12.25 11.84
N SER A 265 -14.64 -12.11 13.09
CA SER A 265 -14.23 -13.27 13.91
C SER A 265 -15.39 -14.22 14.25
N LYS A 266 -16.63 -13.84 13.89
CA LYS A 266 -17.86 -14.57 14.20
C LYS A 266 -18.45 -15.31 13.00
N THR A 267 -18.01 -15.03 11.77
CA THR A 267 -18.59 -15.59 10.53
C THR A 267 -17.54 -15.75 9.45
N TRP A 268 -17.68 -16.77 8.61
CA TRP A 268 -16.82 -16.95 7.43
C TRP A 268 -17.01 -15.84 6.39
N SER A 269 -15.88 -15.39 5.85
CA SER A 269 -15.73 -14.63 4.60
C SER A 269 -14.87 -15.46 3.64
N ASP A 270 -14.93 -15.19 2.33
CA ASP A 270 -14.10 -15.90 1.35
C ASP A 270 -12.61 -15.75 1.70
N GLU A 271 -12.19 -14.55 2.12
CA GLU A 271 -10.82 -14.28 2.59
C GLU A 271 -10.45 -15.14 3.80
N SER A 272 -11.26 -15.11 4.88
CA SER A 272 -10.93 -15.87 6.09
C SER A 272 -10.97 -17.39 5.87
N PHE A 273 -11.88 -17.86 5.01
CA PHE A 273 -12.00 -19.27 4.64
C PHE A 273 -10.78 -19.74 3.85
N ARG A 274 -10.39 -18.98 2.82
CA ARG A 274 -9.17 -19.25 2.04
C ARG A 274 -7.94 -19.30 2.93
N ASP A 275 -7.75 -18.26 3.74
CA ASP A 275 -6.56 -18.14 4.60
C ASP A 275 -6.46 -19.32 5.58
N ALA A 276 -7.57 -19.72 6.21
CA ALA A 276 -7.58 -20.89 7.10
C ALA A 276 -7.29 -22.21 6.35
N THR A 277 -7.85 -22.37 5.14
CA THR A 277 -7.60 -23.56 4.32
C THR A 277 -6.13 -23.67 3.93
N LEU A 278 -5.54 -22.56 3.46
CA LEU A 278 -4.14 -22.50 3.06
C LEU A 278 -3.19 -22.72 4.24
N ASP A 279 -3.43 -22.07 5.38
CA ASP A 279 -2.58 -22.24 6.58
C ASP A 279 -2.54 -23.70 7.03
N GLN A 280 -3.71 -24.32 7.21
CA GLN A 280 -3.80 -25.70 7.68
C GLN A 280 -3.19 -26.70 6.69
N PHE A 281 -3.44 -26.50 5.39
CA PHE A 281 -2.86 -27.36 4.36
C PHE A 281 -1.34 -27.23 4.29
N ILE A 282 -0.80 -26.00 4.29
CA ILE A 282 0.64 -25.74 4.24
C ILE A 282 1.33 -26.32 5.47
N GLU A 283 0.78 -26.09 6.66
CA GLU A 283 1.34 -26.61 7.91
C GLU A 283 1.39 -28.14 7.90
N ASP A 284 0.31 -28.79 7.48
CA ASP A 284 0.23 -30.25 7.44
C ASP A 284 1.15 -30.84 6.37
N TYR A 285 1.19 -30.24 5.18
CA TYR A 285 2.04 -30.72 4.08
C TYR A 285 3.53 -30.63 4.42
N LYS A 286 3.95 -29.53 5.06
CA LYS A 286 5.33 -29.33 5.52
C LYS A 286 5.80 -30.36 6.55
N ARG A 287 4.87 -31.01 7.24
CA ARG A 287 5.21 -32.10 8.18
C ARG A 287 5.55 -33.39 7.44
N SER A 288 5.28 -33.55 6.14
CA SER A 288 5.69 -34.71 5.36
C SER A 288 7.06 -34.46 4.74
N LEU A 289 8.11 -35.13 5.24
CA LEU A 289 9.50 -34.87 4.80
C LEU A 289 9.96 -35.72 3.62
N TYR A 290 9.42 -36.93 3.50
CA TYR A 290 9.83 -37.92 2.51
C TYR A 290 8.69 -38.22 1.53
N ASP A 291 9.04 -38.42 0.27
CA ASP A 291 8.11 -38.97 -0.73
C ASP A 291 7.87 -40.47 -0.48
N PRO A 292 6.72 -41.04 -0.90
CA PRO A 292 6.43 -42.46 -0.72
C PRO A 292 7.53 -43.39 -1.25
N LEU A 293 8.10 -43.06 -2.41
CA LEU A 293 9.19 -43.84 -3.00
C LEU A 293 10.46 -43.81 -2.15
N GLN A 294 10.84 -42.64 -1.62
CA GLN A 294 12.03 -42.52 -0.75
C GLN A 294 11.88 -43.39 0.50
N ILE A 295 10.69 -43.39 1.11
CA ILE A 295 10.40 -44.24 2.27
C ILE A 295 10.69 -45.70 1.93
N THR A 296 10.21 -46.20 0.78
CA THR A 296 10.45 -47.59 0.37
C THR A 296 11.92 -47.92 0.14
N TRP A 297 12.69 -46.98 -0.43
CA TRP A 297 14.15 -47.15 -0.62
C TRP A 297 14.91 -47.19 0.70
N VAL A 298 14.54 -46.35 1.66
CA VAL A 298 15.17 -46.35 2.99
C VAL A 298 14.90 -47.67 3.72
N PHE A 299 13.69 -48.22 3.63
CA PHE A 299 13.41 -49.54 4.20
C PHE A 299 14.31 -50.62 3.58
N ARG A 300 14.48 -50.61 2.25
CA ARG A 300 15.39 -51.55 1.57
C ARG A 300 16.81 -51.40 2.05
N GLU A 301 17.30 -50.18 2.19
CA GLU A 301 18.65 -49.94 2.69
C GLU A 301 18.82 -50.44 4.14
N ILE A 302 17.80 -50.26 4.98
CA ILE A 302 17.79 -50.82 6.34
C ILE A 302 17.83 -52.35 6.29
N GLU A 303 17.04 -52.97 5.42
CA GLU A 303 17.01 -54.43 5.25
C GLU A 303 18.37 -54.99 4.79
N ASP A 304 19.01 -54.31 3.83
CA ASP A 304 20.30 -54.71 3.26
C ASP A 304 21.46 -54.48 4.26
N THR A 305 21.35 -53.48 5.13
CA THR A 305 22.42 -53.09 6.08
C THR A 305 22.34 -53.82 7.41
N LEU A 306 21.13 -54.04 7.96
CA LEU A 306 20.95 -54.56 9.32
C LEU A 306 20.75 -56.09 9.33
N PRO A 307 21.60 -56.84 10.04
CA PRO A 307 21.43 -58.28 10.16
C PRO A 307 20.14 -58.67 10.90
N VAL A 308 19.46 -59.71 10.39
CA VAL A 308 18.27 -60.28 11.04
C VAL A 308 18.57 -60.78 12.45
N PHE A 309 19.74 -61.39 12.65
CA PHE A 309 20.19 -61.85 13.96
C PHE A 309 21.50 -61.17 14.32
N LEU A 310 21.56 -60.56 15.50
CA LEU A 310 22.73 -59.86 15.99
C LEU A 310 22.86 -60.01 17.51
N ARG A 311 23.95 -60.63 17.98
CA ARG A 311 24.30 -60.71 19.42
C ARG A 311 23.17 -61.23 20.33
N GLU A 312 22.46 -62.28 19.93
CA GLU A 312 21.31 -62.86 20.64
C GLU A 312 20.02 -62.00 20.60
N TRP A 313 19.98 -61.03 19.70
CA TRP A 313 18.79 -60.27 19.35
C TRP A 313 18.37 -60.57 17.92
N LYS A 314 17.08 -60.41 17.67
CA LYS A 314 16.45 -60.61 16.38
C LYS A 314 15.78 -59.32 15.93
N LEU A 315 16.07 -58.86 14.72
CA LEU A 315 15.36 -57.76 14.09
C LEU A 315 13.92 -58.21 13.83
N GLU A 316 12.97 -57.58 14.52
CA GLU A 316 11.55 -57.95 14.43
C GLU A 316 10.82 -57.05 13.43
N ASN A 317 11.00 -55.74 13.51
CA ASN A 317 10.19 -54.79 12.75
C ASN A 317 10.97 -53.54 12.33
N ILE A 318 10.68 -53.02 11.13
CA ILE A 318 11.06 -51.70 10.65
C ILE A 318 9.79 -50.85 10.51
N GLN A 319 9.75 -49.68 11.11
CA GLN A 319 8.61 -48.77 11.04
C GLN A 319 9.01 -47.38 10.57
N PHE A 320 8.14 -46.73 9.81
CA PHE A 320 8.19 -45.29 9.57
C PHE A 320 6.98 -44.65 10.24
N VAL A 321 7.22 -43.73 11.17
CA VAL A 321 6.18 -43.00 11.89
C VAL A 321 6.72 -41.64 12.32
N ASP A 322 5.90 -40.59 12.25
CA ASP A 322 6.28 -39.22 12.63
C ASP A 322 7.60 -38.74 11.96
N ASN A 323 7.79 -39.10 10.68
CA ASN A 323 9.00 -38.86 9.87
C ASN A 323 10.29 -39.49 10.40
N ARG A 324 10.20 -40.56 11.19
CA ARG A 324 11.35 -41.30 11.71
C ARG A 324 11.27 -42.74 11.27
N PHE A 325 12.41 -43.29 10.87
CA PHE A 325 12.58 -44.71 10.67
C PHE A 325 13.03 -45.33 11.99
N LEU A 326 12.28 -46.29 12.49
CA LEU A 326 12.53 -46.99 13.74
C LEU A 326 12.74 -48.47 13.44
N VAL A 327 13.73 -49.05 14.10
CA VAL A 327 14.11 -50.45 13.94
C VAL A 327 14.06 -51.10 15.32
N THR A 328 13.31 -52.19 15.45
CA THR A 328 13.12 -52.88 16.73
C THR A 328 13.81 -54.24 16.70
N TYR A 329 14.74 -54.42 17.62
CA TYR A 329 15.35 -55.71 17.94
C TYR A 329 14.70 -56.29 19.19
N SER A 330 14.34 -57.57 19.13
CA SER A 330 13.76 -58.32 20.23
C SER A 330 14.72 -59.42 20.66
N ARG A 331 14.90 -59.55 21.97
CA ARG A 331 15.82 -60.53 22.54
C ARG A 331 15.30 -61.94 22.26
N ILE A 332 16.18 -62.81 21.79
CA ILE A 332 15.81 -64.21 21.53
C ILE A 332 15.40 -64.87 22.85
N PRO A 333 14.25 -65.58 22.92
CA PRO A 333 13.82 -66.29 24.12
C PRO A 333 14.92 -67.23 24.64
N SER A 334 15.13 -67.22 25.96
CA SER A 334 16.18 -68.02 26.65
C SER A 334 17.63 -67.55 26.46
N SER A 335 17.87 -66.45 25.74
CA SER A 335 19.20 -65.86 25.61
C SER A 335 19.52 -64.84 26.72
N ILE A 336 20.80 -64.53 26.93
CA ILE A 336 21.21 -63.49 27.89
C ILE A 336 20.91 -62.11 27.28
N GLY A 337 21.23 -61.93 25.99
CA GLY A 337 20.90 -60.73 25.21
C GLY A 337 21.44 -59.45 25.83
N VAL A 338 22.76 -59.28 25.83
CA VAL A 338 23.40 -58.09 26.44
C VAL A 338 23.24 -56.88 25.51
N TYR A 339 22.44 -55.89 25.92
CA TYR A 339 22.15 -54.70 25.11
C TYR A 339 23.41 -53.92 24.73
N PHE A 340 24.42 -53.84 25.59
CA PHE A 340 25.67 -53.12 25.30
C PHE A 340 26.41 -53.73 24.10
N LEU A 341 26.41 -55.07 23.98
CA LEU A 341 27.03 -55.75 22.83
C LEU A 341 26.26 -55.52 21.53
N LEU A 342 24.93 -55.44 21.61
CA LEU A 342 24.10 -55.06 20.46
C LEU A 342 24.38 -53.61 20.05
N ASP A 343 24.37 -52.69 21.01
CA ASP A 343 24.62 -51.27 20.80
C ASP A 343 26.00 -51.01 20.17
N GLU A 344 27.05 -51.69 20.64
CA GLU A 344 28.40 -51.60 20.07
C GLU A 344 28.42 -52.07 18.61
N LYS A 345 27.75 -53.18 18.29
CA LYS A 345 27.67 -53.68 16.92
C LYS A 345 26.82 -52.82 16.00
N ILE A 346 25.69 -52.30 16.46
CA ILE A 346 24.90 -51.35 15.68
C ILE A 346 25.71 -50.07 15.41
N LYS A 347 26.49 -49.60 16.40
CA LYS A 347 27.39 -48.47 16.22
C LYS A 347 28.48 -48.75 15.17
N GLU A 348 29.13 -49.91 15.22
CA GLU A 348 30.11 -50.31 14.18
C GLU A 348 29.48 -50.34 12.77
N ILE A 349 28.25 -50.86 12.65
CA ILE A 349 27.52 -50.88 11.37
C ILE A 349 27.20 -49.45 10.91
N SER A 350 26.77 -48.57 11.83
CA SER A 350 26.50 -47.17 11.52
C SER A 350 27.76 -46.41 11.12
N GLU A 351 28.91 -46.66 11.76
CA GLU A 351 30.19 -46.00 11.45
C GLU A 351 30.80 -46.50 10.13
N SER A 352 30.41 -47.70 9.68
CA SER A 352 30.86 -48.28 8.41
C SER A 352 29.88 -48.05 7.25
N SER A 353 28.68 -47.52 7.51
CA SER A 353 27.68 -47.20 6.48
C SER A 353 27.76 -45.74 6.09
N ASP A 354 28.03 -45.46 4.82
CA ASP A 354 27.93 -44.10 4.25
C ASP A 354 26.48 -43.64 4.08
N LYS A 355 25.51 -44.56 4.24
CA LYS A 355 24.12 -44.35 3.84
C LYS A 355 23.17 -44.14 5.01
N LEU A 356 23.43 -44.73 6.17
CA LEU A 356 22.54 -44.73 7.33
C LEU A 356 23.30 -44.31 8.60
N ASP A 357 22.75 -43.32 9.33
CA ASP A 357 23.16 -43.00 10.70
C ASP A 357 22.16 -43.63 11.67
N ILE A 358 22.63 -44.56 12.50
CA ILE A 358 21.80 -45.37 13.38
C ILE A 358 22.13 -45.05 14.83
N ARG A 359 21.12 -44.59 15.57
CA ARG A 359 21.28 -44.16 16.97
C ARG A 359 20.32 -44.87 17.88
N GLN A 360 20.74 -45.08 19.12
CA GLN A 360 19.89 -45.61 20.16
C GLN A 360 18.69 -44.69 20.38
N PHE A 361 17.49 -45.26 20.42
CA PHE A 361 16.26 -44.50 20.61
C PHE A 361 15.60 -44.83 21.95
N ALA A 362 15.29 -46.11 22.19
CA ALA A 362 14.61 -46.54 23.40
C ALA A 362 15.00 -47.97 23.81
N LEU A 363 14.77 -48.31 25.07
CA LEU A 363 14.76 -49.67 25.60
C LEU A 363 13.38 -49.89 26.25
N THR A 364 12.67 -50.93 25.83
CA THR A 364 11.28 -51.18 26.20
C THR A 364 11.09 -52.59 26.77
N ASP A 365 9.88 -52.90 27.24
CA ASP A 365 9.48 -54.23 27.73
C ASP A 365 10.44 -54.86 28.73
N LYS A 366 10.85 -54.07 29.74
CA LYS A 366 11.80 -54.49 30.78
C LYS A 366 13.16 -54.96 30.24
N GLY A 367 13.56 -54.45 29.07
CA GLY A 367 14.83 -54.78 28.42
C GLY A 367 14.76 -55.95 27.45
N GLU A 368 13.56 -56.36 27.03
CA GLU A 368 13.37 -57.42 26.03
C GLU A 368 13.38 -56.87 24.60
N THR A 369 13.11 -55.57 24.43
CA THR A 369 13.06 -54.90 23.13
C THR A 369 13.96 -53.66 23.12
N ARG A 370 14.76 -53.52 22.07
CA ARG A 370 15.71 -52.43 21.86
C ARG A 370 15.38 -51.73 20.54
N VAL A 371 15.13 -50.42 20.61
CA VAL A 371 14.72 -49.62 19.45
C VAL A 371 15.84 -48.66 19.05
N TYR A 372 16.11 -48.62 17.75
CA TYR A 372 17.04 -47.70 17.12
C TYR A 372 16.31 -46.75 16.18
N SER A 373 16.74 -45.49 16.15
CA SER A 373 16.32 -44.52 15.14
C SER A 373 17.33 -44.53 14.01
N VAL A 374 16.83 -44.65 12.78
CA VAL A 374 17.63 -44.61 11.57
C VAL A 374 17.39 -43.28 10.87
N THR A 375 18.48 -42.59 10.55
CA THR A 375 18.48 -41.36 9.76
C THR A 375 19.18 -41.65 8.44
N PRO A 376 18.47 -41.62 7.30
CA PRO A 376 19.11 -41.80 6.00
C PRO A 376 19.98 -40.59 5.65
N SER A 377 21.07 -40.84 4.92
CA SER A 377 21.89 -39.80 4.28
C SER A 377 21.17 -39.09 3.12
N GLU A 378 20.07 -39.68 2.64
CA GLU A 378 19.28 -39.15 1.53
C GLU A 378 18.61 -37.81 1.89
N LYS A 379 18.52 -36.90 0.91
CA LYS A 379 17.91 -35.58 1.11
C LYS A 379 16.40 -35.70 1.30
N MET A 380 15.86 -34.92 2.25
CA MET A 380 14.42 -34.74 2.45
C MET A 380 13.84 -33.91 1.29
N ASN A 381 13.19 -34.56 0.32
CA ASN A 381 12.76 -33.89 -0.93
C ASN A 381 11.59 -32.92 -0.75
N ARG A 382 10.76 -33.08 0.28
CA ARG A 382 9.52 -32.28 0.45
C ARG A 382 9.68 -30.99 1.25
N GLN A 383 10.87 -30.73 1.80
CA GLN A 383 11.10 -29.66 2.79
C GLN A 383 10.79 -28.24 2.28
N GLY A 384 10.83 -28.00 0.96
CA GLY A 384 10.63 -26.68 0.35
C GLY A 384 9.37 -26.52 -0.51
N ALA A 385 8.55 -27.57 -0.70
CA ALA A 385 7.51 -27.58 -1.74
C ALA A 385 6.42 -26.49 -1.56
N MET A 386 6.18 -26.05 -0.32
CA MET A 386 5.17 -25.06 0.03
C MET A 386 5.75 -23.73 0.56
N ALA A 387 7.07 -23.55 0.50
CA ALA A 387 7.73 -22.35 1.02
C ALA A 387 7.29 -21.08 0.26
N SER A 388 7.27 -21.14 -1.07
CA SER A 388 6.84 -20.02 -1.91
C SER A 388 5.38 -19.62 -1.65
N THR A 389 4.49 -20.60 -1.45
CA THR A 389 3.07 -20.33 -1.18
C THR A 389 2.88 -19.65 0.18
N GLU A 390 3.65 -20.05 1.20
CA GLU A 390 3.62 -19.40 2.52
C GLU A 390 4.17 -17.97 2.48
N ASP A 391 5.25 -17.73 1.75
CA ASP A 391 5.84 -16.40 1.59
C ASP A 391 4.85 -15.45 0.91
N LEU A 392 4.22 -15.89 -0.18
CA LEU A 392 3.17 -15.14 -0.88
C LEU A 392 1.98 -14.84 0.05
N LEU A 393 1.51 -15.82 0.81
CA LEU A 393 0.38 -15.63 1.74
C LEU A 393 0.73 -14.62 2.84
N THR A 394 1.97 -14.64 3.33
CA THR A 394 2.47 -13.70 4.34
C THR A 394 2.58 -12.29 3.78
N GLU A 395 3.08 -12.13 2.55
CA GLU A 395 3.14 -10.84 1.87
C GLU A 395 1.73 -10.27 1.63
N GLU A 396 0.79 -11.10 1.15
CA GLU A 396 -0.60 -10.69 0.92
C GLU A 396 -1.20 -10.11 2.20
N ARG A 397 -1.03 -10.80 3.33
CA ARG A 397 -1.55 -10.36 4.64
C ARG A 397 -0.94 -9.03 5.07
N LYS A 398 0.36 -8.82 4.82
CA LYS A 398 1.03 -7.53 5.10
C LYS A 398 0.40 -6.40 4.28
N VAL A 399 0.22 -6.61 2.97
CA VAL A 399 -0.38 -5.61 2.07
C VAL A 399 -1.84 -5.34 2.45
N LYS A 400 -2.67 -6.37 2.64
CA LYS A 400 -4.08 -6.24 3.09
C LYS A 400 -4.19 -5.47 4.40
N LYS A 401 -3.32 -5.74 5.37
CA LYS A 401 -3.27 -5.03 6.66
C LYS A 401 -2.92 -3.55 6.49
N GLN A 402 -1.93 -3.23 5.64
CA GLN A 402 -1.58 -1.84 5.31
C GLN A 402 -2.73 -1.13 4.59
N MET A 403 -3.44 -1.83 3.70
CA MET A 403 -4.61 -1.32 2.99
C MET A 403 -5.72 -0.92 3.95
N ARG A 404 -6.13 -1.83 4.84
CA ARG A 404 -7.19 -1.60 5.83
C ARG A 404 -6.86 -0.43 6.76
N ARG A 405 -5.59 -0.31 7.17
CA ARG A 405 -5.10 0.84 7.96
C ARG A 405 -5.24 2.14 7.18
N SER A 406 -4.80 2.16 5.93
CA SER A 406 -4.85 3.36 5.08
C SER A 406 -6.28 3.77 4.74
N TRP A 407 -7.20 2.82 4.55
CA TRP A 407 -8.64 3.11 4.43
C TRP A 407 -9.22 3.70 5.70
N LYS A 408 -8.86 3.17 6.87
CA LYS A 408 -9.28 3.71 8.16
C LYS A 408 -8.76 5.14 8.35
N ASP A 409 -7.47 5.37 8.10
CA ASP A 409 -6.86 6.69 8.20
C ASP A 409 -7.55 7.71 7.28
N ALA A 410 -7.86 7.31 6.04
CA ALA A 410 -8.60 8.15 5.09
C ALA A 410 -10.01 8.46 5.60
N LYS A 411 -10.76 7.43 6.02
CA LYS A 411 -12.11 7.56 6.57
C LYS A 411 -12.14 8.49 7.79
N ASP A 412 -11.29 8.22 8.78
CA ASP A 412 -11.23 8.99 10.03
C ASP A 412 -10.83 10.46 9.74
N SER A 413 -9.92 10.71 8.78
CA SER A 413 -9.54 12.07 8.39
C SER A 413 -10.67 12.83 7.66
N TYR A 414 -11.45 12.15 6.80
CA TYR A 414 -12.67 12.76 6.22
C TYR A 414 -13.74 13.02 7.29
N GLN A 415 -13.88 12.13 8.27
CA GLN A 415 -14.80 12.31 9.39
C GLN A 415 -14.38 13.49 10.30
N ASP A 416 -13.08 13.68 10.53
CA ASP A 416 -12.55 14.83 11.27
C ASP A 416 -12.85 16.15 10.55
N PHE A 417 -12.69 16.19 9.21
CA PHE A 417 -13.09 17.33 8.39
C PHE A 417 -14.59 17.62 8.53
N LEU A 418 -15.45 16.61 8.38
CA LEU A 418 -16.91 16.77 8.54
C LEU A 418 -17.30 17.25 9.93
N THR A 419 -16.60 16.75 10.97
CA THR A 419 -16.80 17.17 12.35
C THR A 419 -16.42 18.65 12.55
N ALA A 420 -15.32 19.11 11.96
CA ALA A 420 -14.92 20.51 12.00
C ALA A 420 -15.96 21.42 11.30
N THR A 421 -16.48 21.00 10.15
CA THR A 421 -17.55 21.74 9.44
C THR A 421 -18.87 21.76 10.21
N GLN A 422 -19.21 20.67 10.90
CA GLN A 422 -20.42 20.59 11.74
C GLN A 422 -20.28 21.41 13.03
N ARG A 423 -19.08 21.44 13.64
CA ARG A 423 -18.81 22.34 14.76
C ARG A 423 -18.98 23.78 14.33
N TYR A 424 -18.45 24.14 13.16
CA TYR A 424 -18.65 25.47 12.59
C TYR A 424 -20.13 25.80 12.36
N SER A 425 -20.94 24.87 11.85
CA SER A 425 -22.38 25.14 11.68
C SER A 425 -23.09 25.41 13.00
N ASN A 426 -22.60 24.83 14.09
CA ASN A 426 -23.19 24.92 15.43
C ASN A 426 -22.63 26.05 16.30
N LEU A 427 -21.57 26.76 15.86
CA LEU A 427 -21.04 27.90 16.61
C LEU A 427 -22.10 28.99 16.76
N THR A 428 -22.17 29.56 17.96
CA THR A 428 -22.98 30.72 18.28
C THR A 428 -22.48 31.97 17.58
N PHE A 429 -23.28 33.03 17.61
CA PHE A 429 -22.87 34.32 17.06
C PHE A 429 -21.60 34.86 17.75
N SER A 430 -21.47 34.74 19.07
CA SER A 430 -20.25 35.20 19.77
C SER A 430 -19.02 34.42 19.30
N GLU A 431 -19.10 33.10 19.24
CA GLU A 431 -17.94 32.26 18.88
C GLU A 431 -17.49 32.48 17.43
N LYS A 432 -18.43 32.66 16.50
CA LYS A 432 -18.12 32.96 15.09
C LYS A 432 -17.52 34.34 14.90
N TRP A 433 -18.06 35.34 15.60
CA TRP A 433 -17.83 36.74 15.23
C TRP A 433 -16.97 37.52 16.23
N ILE A 434 -16.87 37.08 17.48
CA ILE A 434 -16.10 37.73 18.55
C ILE A 434 -14.87 36.89 18.89
N ASP A 435 -15.06 35.61 19.17
CA ASP A 435 -13.98 34.71 19.62
C ASP A 435 -13.15 34.14 18.45
N ARG A 436 -13.64 34.32 17.22
CA ARG A 436 -12.97 33.98 15.95
C ARG A 436 -12.61 32.50 15.82
N GLU A 437 -13.45 31.63 16.38
CA GLU A 437 -13.22 30.18 16.38
C GLU A 437 -13.24 29.54 14.98
N ALA A 438 -13.79 30.23 13.97
CA ALA A 438 -13.77 29.73 12.60
C ALA A 438 -12.34 29.58 12.03
N ILE A 439 -11.39 30.40 12.46
CA ILE A 439 -9.99 30.31 12.01
C ILE A 439 -9.35 29.01 12.50
N SER A 440 -9.56 28.64 13.77
CA SER A 440 -9.00 27.41 14.32
C SER A 440 -9.68 26.16 13.73
N LEU A 441 -10.99 26.23 13.48
CA LEU A 441 -11.72 25.16 12.79
C LEU A 441 -11.30 25.01 11.33
N GLN A 442 -11.00 26.11 10.62
CA GLN A 442 -10.45 26.05 9.26
C GLN A 442 -9.10 25.32 9.26
N GLN A 443 -8.18 25.68 10.16
CA GLN A 443 -6.87 25.02 10.26
C GLN A 443 -7.00 23.51 10.55
N GLN A 444 -7.94 23.14 11.44
CA GLN A 444 -8.23 21.73 11.72
C GLN A 444 -8.79 21.02 10.47
N ALA A 445 -9.71 21.66 9.75
CA ALA A 445 -10.33 21.12 8.54
C ALA A 445 -9.32 20.97 7.38
N GLU A 446 -8.42 21.93 7.19
CA GLU A 446 -7.31 21.86 6.22
C GLU A 446 -6.35 20.73 6.55
N ALA A 447 -5.89 20.63 7.80
CA ALA A 447 -5.00 19.56 8.23
C ALA A 447 -5.64 18.16 8.07
N ALA A 448 -6.94 18.04 8.39
CA ALA A 448 -7.68 16.79 8.20
C ALA A 448 -7.79 16.42 6.71
N LEU A 449 -8.11 17.38 5.84
CA LEU A 449 -8.28 17.13 4.41
C LEU A 449 -6.92 16.82 3.73
N ASP A 450 -5.83 17.46 4.14
CA ASP A 450 -4.48 17.13 3.68
C ASP A 450 -4.04 15.73 4.13
N LYS A 451 -4.33 15.36 5.38
CA LYS A 451 -4.09 14.00 5.87
C LYS A 451 -4.93 12.98 5.10
N ALA A 452 -6.18 13.31 4.76
CA ALA A 452 -7.02 12.47 3.92
C ALA A 452 -6.39 12.28 2.53
N LYS A 453 -5.98 13.35 1.84
CA LYS A 453 -5.29 13.28 0.53
C LYS A 453 -4.03 12.42 0.55
N ARG A 454 -3.19 12.55 1.58
CA ARG A 454 -1.99 11.70 1.76
C ARG A 454 -2.37 10.23 1.93
N SER A 455 -3.43 9.96 2.69
CA SER A 455 -3.94 8.61 2.92
C SER A 455 -4.51 8.01 1.64
N VAL A 456 -5.28 8.78 0.85
CA VAL A 456 -5.76 8.38 -0.49
C VAL A 456 -4.61 8.07 -1.44
N THR A 457 -3.54 8.87 -1.42
CA THR A 457 -2.35 8.62 -2.25
C THR A 457 -1.68 7.30 -1.88
N ARG A 458 -1.54 7.03 -0.58
CA ARG A 458 -1.03 5.74 -0.07
C ARG A 458 -1.93 4.57 -0.48
N VAL A 459 -3.24 4.74 -0.37
CA VAL A 459 -4.24 3.76 -0.80
C VAL A 459 -4.09 3.46 -2.30
N ASN A 460 -3.96 4.48 -3.15
CA ASN A 460 -3.77 4.30 -4.59
C ASN A 460 -2.46 3.57 -4.93
N LYS A 461 -1.37 3.85 -4.21
CA LYS A 461 -0.11 3.11 -4.35
C LYS A 461 -0.27 1.63 -3.97
N LEU A 462 -0.94 1.35 -2.85
CA LEU A 462 -1.20 -0.02 -2.42
C LEU A 462 -2.14 -0.75 -3.38
N PHE A 463 -3.13 -0.07 -3.97
CA PHE A 463 -3.96 -0.64 -5.04
C PHE A 463 -3.11 -1.08 -6.24
N GLY A 464 -2.16 -0.24 -6.67
CA GLY A 464 -1.24 -0.59 -7.76
C GLY A 464 -0.42 -1.85 -7.47
N ILE A 465 0.04 -2.01 -6.21
CA ILE A 465 0.76 -3.22 -5.77
C ILE A 465 -0.18 -4.43 -5.80
N THR A 466 -1.38 -4.31 -5.23
CA THR A 466 -2.35 -5.42 -5.21
C THR A 466 -2.80 -5.85 -6.60
N ASP A 467 -2.80 -4.95 -7.58
CA ASP A 467 -3.22 -5.26 -8.94
C ASP A 467 -2.22 -6.17 -9.67
N SER A 468 -0.92 -6.00 -9.40
CA SER A 468 0.17 -6.79 -9.98
C SER A 468 0.64 -7.96 -9.12
N MET A 469 0.06 -8.14 -7.92
CA MET A 469 0.52 -9.13 -6.96
C MET A 469 0.05 -10.54 -7.35
N GLU A 470 0.97 -11.50 -7.33
CA GLU A 470 0.65 -12.93 -7.39
C GLU A 470 0.00 -13.38 -6.08
N LEU A 471 -1.10 -14.13 -6.19
CA LEU A 471 -1.82 -14.64 -5.04
C LEU A 471 -1.37 -16.05 -4.71
N ALA A 472 -1.25 -16.35 -3.42
CA ALA A 472 -0.98 -17.68 -2.90
C ALA A 472 -2.08 -18.65 -3.35
N THR A 473 -1.67 -19.70 -4.06
CA THR A 473 -2.53 -20.79 -4.50
C THR A 473 -1.85 -22.12 -4.23
N ILE A 474 -2.65 -23.19 -4.14
CA ILE A 474 -2.12 -24.55 -4.10
C ILE A 474 -2.16 -25.09 -5.53
N ASP A 475 -1.02 -25.55 -6.03
CA ASP A 475 -0.95 -26.24 -7.32
C ASP A 475 -1.82 -27.51 -7.25
N ASN A 476 -2.67 -27.69 -8.25
CA ASN A 476 -3.60 -28.82 -8.35
C ASN A 476 -2.89 -30.17 -8.14
N LYS A 477 -1.63 -30.33 -8.57
CA LYS A 477 -0.89 -31.59 -8.37
C LYS A 477 -0.82 -32.08 -6.92
N PHE A 478 -1.02 -31.19 -5.94
CA PHE A 478 -1.02 -31.52 -4.51
C PHE A 478 -2.39 -31.89 -3.95
N ILE A 479 -3.50 -31.69 -4.69
CA ILE A 479 -4.89 -31.82 -4.20
C ILE A 479 -5.85 -32.48 -5.21
N ILE A 480 -5.34 -33.14 -6.24
CA ILE A 480 -6.16 -33.75 -7.32
C ILE A 480 -6.67 -35.16 -7.02
N GLY A 481 -6.32 -35.77 -5.88
CA GLY A 481 -6.65 -37.16 -5.60
C GLY A 481 -8.15 -37.43 -5.61
N GLN A 482 -8.59 -38.53 -6.22
CA GLN A 482 -9.99 -38.95 -6.24
C GLN A 482 -10.18 -40.27 -5.51
N VAL A 483 -11.25 -40.36 -4.72
CA VAL A 483 -11.65 -41.61 -4.04
C VAL A 483 -11.82 -42.76 -5.04
N MET A 484 -12.38 -42.47 -6.22
CA MET A 484 -12.60 -43.49 -7.25
C MET A 484 -11.31 -44.07 -7.81
N ASP A 485 -10.20 -43.33 -7.84
CA ASP A 485 -8.92 -43.86 -8.32
C ASP A 485 -8.45 -44.98 -7.37
N PHE A 486 -8.55 -44.76 -6.06
CA PHE A 486 -8.17 -45.74 -5.04
C PHE A 486 -9.17 -46.89 -4.93
N VAL A 487 -10.47 -46.65 -5.13
CA VAL A 487 -11.48 -47.72 -5.22
C VAL A 487 -11.22 -48.59 -6.45
N THR A 488 -10.79 -47.99 -7.56
CA THR A 488 -10.41 -48.74 -8.76
C THR A 488 -9.17 -49.58 -8.50
N MET A 489 -8.14 -49.03 -7.83
CA MET A 489 -6.97 -49.81 -7.40
C MET A 489 -7.41 -50.97 -6.50
N MET A 490 -8.29 -50.74 -5.53
CA MET A 490 -8.82 -51.78 -4.65
C MET A 490 -9.53 -52.92 -5.39
N GLN A 491 -10.16 -52.65 -6.53
CA GLN A 491 -10.89 -53.65 -7.31
C GLN A 491 -10.03 -54.35 -8.37
N MET A 492 -9.01 -53.66 -8.88
CA MET A 492 -8.25 -54.10 -10.05
C MET A 492 -6.84 -54.59 -9.71
N ASP A 493 -6.28 -54.14 -8.58
CA ASP A 493 -4.93 -54.52 -8.17
C ASP A 493 -4.96 -55.91 -7.52
N SER A 494 -4.30 -56.86 -8.17
CA SER A 494 -4.15 -58.23 -7.69
C SER A 494 -2.92 -58.43 -6.82
N LEU A 495 -2.03 -57.45 -6.70
CA LEU A 495 -0.77 -57.57 -5.95
C LEU A 495 -0.93 -57.17 -4.48
N PHE A 496 -1.72 -56.15 -4.19
CA PHE A 496 -1.86 -55.59 -2.84
C PHE A 496 -3.28 -55.67 -2.32
N HIS A 497 -3.44 -55.73 -0.99
CA HIS A 497 -4.74 -55.60 -0.35
C HIS A 497 -4.99 -54.14 0.02
N TRP A 498 -5.86 -53.48 -0.75
CA TRP A 498 -6.26 -52.10 -0.51
C TRP A 498 -7.54 -52.05 0.34
N TYR A 499 -7.58 -51.13 1.29
CA TYR A 499 -8.77 -50.86 2.07
C TYR A 499 -9.56 -49.69 1.47
N TYR A 500 -10.87 -49.66 1.71
CA TYR A 500 -11.73 -48.58 1.24
C TYR A 500 -11.27 -47.22 1.80
N PRO A 501 -11.13 -46.16 0.98
CA PRO A 501 -10.71 -44.84 1.45
C PRO A 501 -11.70 -44.24 2.46
N THR A 502 -11.19 -43.81 3.61
CA THR A 502 -12.01 -43.18 4.66
C THR A 502 -11.64 -41.72 4.84
N LYS A 503 -12.64 -40.84 4.96
CA LYS A 503 -12.39 -39.41 5.22
C LYS A 503 -11.78 -39.26 6.61
N MET A 504 -10.58 -38.70 6.68
CA MET A 504 -9.82 -38.51 7.92
C MET A 504 -10.02 -37.11 8.49
N LYS A 505 -9.84 -36.07 7.66
CA LYS A 505 -9.93 -34.65 8.05
C LYS A 505 -10.29 -33.78 6.86
N SER A 506 -10.41 -32.48 7.08
CA SER A 506 -10.68 -31.50 6.02
C SER A 506 -10.03 -30.16 6.31
N TYR A 507 -9.83 -29.35 5.28
CA TYR A 507 -9.39 -27.97 5.42
C TYR A 507 -10.45 -27.00 4.86
N PRO A 508 -10.95 -26.05 5.66
CA PRO A 508 -10.71 -25.91 7.10
C PRO A 508 -11.27 -27.11 7.90
N ASP A 509 -10.74 -27.33 9.11
CA ASP A 509 -11.21 -28.41 9.99
C ASP A 509 -12.70 -28.30 10.31
N GLU A 510 -13.37 -29.45 10.48
CA GLU A 510 -14.81 -29.53 10.78
C GLU A 510 -15.20 -28.70 12.01
N LYS A 511 -14.35 -28.69 13.05
CA LYS A 511 -14.55 -27.86 14.25
C LYS A 511 -14.55 -26.36 13.92
N MET A 512 -13.63 -25.88 13.08
CA MET A 512 -13.59 -24.47 12.68
C MET A 512 -14.81 -24.08 11.85
N LEU A 513 -15.23 -24.97 10.95
CA LEU A 513 -16.44 -24.80 10.16
C LEU A 513 -17.67 -24.66 11.07
N GLU A 514 -17.83 -25.58 12.03
CA GLU A 514 -18.93 -25.55 12.99
C GLU A 514 -18.93 -24.34 13.91
N ASP A 515 -17.78 -23.96 14.48
CA ASP A 515 -17.69 -22.87 15.46
C ASP A 515 -18.09 -21.52 14.86
N MET A 516 -17.61 -21.23 13.65
CA MET A 516 -17.98 -20.03 12.91
C MET A 516 -19.46 -20.06 12.48
N GLN A 517 -20.01 -21.24 12.17
CA GLN A 517 -21.43 -21.41 11.83
C GLN A 517 -22.37 -21.33 13.07
N LYS A 518 -21.93 -21.76 14.26
CA LYS A 518 -22.70 -21.63 15.50
C LYS A 518 -22.70 -20.19 16.02
N LYS A 519 -21.58 -19.47 15.87
CA LYS A 519 -21.46 -18.05 16.25
C LYS A 519 -22.34 -17.14 15.39
N SER A 520 -22.55 -17.47 14.11
CA SER A 520 -23.46 -16.72 13.23
C SER A 520 -24.93 -16.82 13.67
N LYS A 521 -25.36 -17.98 14.19
CA LYS A 521 -26.74 -18.21 14.66
C LYS A 521 -27.11 -17.46 15.94
N LYS A 522 -26.12 -17.06 16.77
CA LYS A 522 -26.37 -16.37 18.07
C LYS A 522 -26.52 -14.85 17.97
N SER A 523 -26.27 -14.20 16.82
CA SER A 523 -26.47 -12.75 16.69
C SER A 523 -27.93 -12.39 16.39
N LYS A 524 -28.67 -12.07 17.47
CA LYS A 524 -29.99 -11.42 17.59
C LYS A 524 -30.75 -11.05 16.30
N GLY A 525 -31.91 -11.67 16.10
CA GLY A 525 -33.21 -10.98 16.12
C GLY A 525 -33.51 -9.88 15.10
N GLY A 526 -33.02 -9.97 13.86
CA GLY A 526 -33.43 -9.08 12.79
C GLY A 526 -33.00 -9.60 11.44
N SER A 527 -33.98 -9.82 10.55
CA SER A 527 -33.87 -10.16 9.12
C SER A 527 -32.69 -11.05 8.70
N SER A 528 -32.97 -12.31 8.37
CA SER A 528 -32.00 -13.27 7.87
C SER A 528 -31.36 -12.82 6.55
N SER A 529 -30.26 -12.06 6.61
CA SER A 529 -29.27 -12.14 5.53
C SER A 529 -28.74 -13.57 5.57
N LYS A 530 -29.01 -14.38 4.53
CA LYS A 530 -28.45 -15.73 4.38
C LYS A 530 -26.92 -15.62 4.43
N TYR A 531 -26.32 -15.83 5.59
CA TYR A 531 -24.87 -15.94 5.70
C TYR A 531 -24.42 -17.11 4.82
N LYS A 532 -23.40 -16.89 3.98
CA LYS A 532 -22.85 -17.91 3.10
C LYS A 532 -22.35 -19.08 3.97
N GLN A 533 -22.90 -20.27 3.74
CA GLN A 533 -22.45 -21.49 4.39
C GLN A 533 -21.31 -22.08 3.55
N TYR A 534 -20.18 -22.34 4.20
CA TYR A 534 -19.01 -22.96 3.60
C TYR A 534 -18.94 -24.42 4.02
N THR A 535 -18.55 -25.28 3.07
CA THR A 535 -18.13 -26.66 3.32
C THR A 535 -16.60 -26.73 3.32
N ALA A 536 -16.04 -27.91 3.56
CA ALA A 536 -14.61 -28.14 3.39
C ALA A 536 -14.12 -27.71 1.99
N GLY A 537 -12.97 -27.04 1.92
CA GLY A 537 -12.27 -26.73 0.66
C GLY A 537 -11.43 -27.90 0.19
N ILE A 538 -10.70 -28.54 1.10
CA ILE A 538 -9.93 -29.74 0.81
C ILE A 538 -10.41 -30.85 1.75
N GLU A 539 -10.57 -32.05 1.22
CA GLU A 539 -10.84 -33.25 2.00
C GLU A 539 -9.61 -34.14 1.98
N VAL A 540 -9.28 -34.72 3.14
CA VAL A 540 -8.16 -35.64 3.29
C VAL A 540 -8.71 -37.02 3.59
N TYR A 541 -8.34 -37.99 2.75
CA TYR A 541 -8.77 -39.37 2.88
C TYR A 541 -7.58 -40.25 3.24
N SER A 542 -7.77 -41.18 4.17
CA SER A 542 -6.79 -42.18 4.53
C SER A 542 -7.10 -43.52 3.87
N VAL A 543 -6.04 -44.21 3.44
CA VAL A 543 -6.10 -45.54 2.82
C VAL A 543 -5.04 -46.41 3.48
N LYS A 544 -5.45 -47.60 3.91
CA LYS A 544 -4.52 -48.67 4.30
C LYS A 544 -4.27 -49.55 3.09
N ILE A 545 -3.02 -49.96 2.91
CA ILE A 545 -2.58 -50.88 1.85
C ILE A 545 -1.64 -51.88 2.50
N GLU A 546 -1.85 -53.17 2.32
CA GLU A 546 -0.98 -54.20 2.91
C GLU A 546 -0.66 -55.32 1.92
N SER A 547 0.39 -56.08 2.24
CA SER A 547 0.73 -57.30 1.52
C SER A 547 -0.42 -58.31 1.53
N GLN A 548 -0.72 -58.95 0.39
CA GLN A 548 -1.68 -60.05 0.37
C GLN A 548 -1.15 -61.24 1.16
N LYS A 549 -1.98 -61.75 2.08
CA LYS A 549 -1.69 -62.98 2.82
C LYS A 549 -2.03 -64.17 1.93
N SER A 550 -1.11 -65.12 1.79
CA SER A 550 -1.44 -66.42 1.23
C SER A 550 -2.39 -67.13 2.20
N GLU A 551 -3.67 -67.27 1.86
CA GLU A 551 -4.52 -68.21 2.58
C GLU A 551 -3.97 -69.63 2.36
N SER A 552 -3.65 -70.29 3.46
CA SER A 552 -3.03 -71.62 3.50
C SER A 552 -3.98 -72.74 3.05
N GLU A 553 -3.41 -73.68 2.27
CA GLU A 553 -3.83 -75.06 2.01
C GLU A 553 -5.25 -75.24 1.41
N GLY A 554 -5.43 -74.93 0.12
CA GLY A 554 -6.63 -75.38 -0.60
C GLY A 554 -6.67 -75.09 -2.10
N ASP A 555 -6.17 -73.93 -2.54
CA ASP A 555 -6.17 -73.55 -3.96
C ASP A 555 -4.89 -72.79 -4.33
N GLU A 556 -3.83 -73.54 -4.63
CA GLU A 556 -2.54 -73.02 -5.13
C GLU A 556 -2.61 -72.41 -6.55
N SER A 557 -3.82 -72.27 -7.13
CA SER A 557 -3.97 -71.86 -8.54
C SER A 557 -4.19 -70.37 -8.76
N ASN A 558 -4.39 -69.55 -7.71
CA ASN A 558 -4.70 -68.12 -7.89
C ASN A 558 -4.16 -67.14 -6.81
N SER A 559 -3.39 -67.58 -5.80
CA SER A 559 -2.81 -66.66 -4.82
C SER A 559 -1.42 -66.17 -5.27
N VAL A 560 -1.31 -64.89 -5.61
CA VAL A 560 -0.01 -64.26 -5.88
C VAL A 560 0.68 -64.04 -4.54
N SER A 561 1.80 -64.74 -4.31
CA SER A 561 2.63 -64.48 -3.13
C SER A 561 3.34 -63.13 -3.29
N THR A 562 3.21 -62.26 -2.29
CA THR A 562 3.91 -60.97 -2.29
C THR A 562 5.39 -61.16 -1.92
N TYR A 563 6.31 -60.54 -2.66
CA TYR A 563 7.77 -60.68 -2.54
C TYR A 563 8.41 -59.69 -1.56
N GLY A 564 7.78 -59.45 -0.40
CA GLY A 564 8.34 -58.65 0.69
C GLY A 564 8.69 -57.21 0.26
N ILE A 565 9.95 -56.80 0.41
CA ILE A 565 10.37 -55.41 0.19
C ILE A 565 10.30 -54.94 -1.26
N ASN A 566 10.44 -55.85 -2.23
CA ASN A 566 10.43 -55.50 -3.64
C ASN A 566 9.03 -55.03 -4.07
N ASP A 567 8.01 -55.71 -3.56
CA ASP A 567 6.60 -55.35 -3.75
C ASP A 567 6.25 -54.02 -3.09
N MET A 568 6.82 -53.79 -1.91
CA MET A 568 6.72 -52.51 -1.23
C MET A 568 7.29 -51.36 -2.07
N ILE A 569 8.41 -51.57 -2.77
CA ILE A 569 8.98 -50.58 -3.70
C ILE A 569 8.07 -50.37 -4.92
N GLN A 570 7.48 -51.43 -5.47
CA GLN A 570 6.51 -51.31 -6.57
C GLN A 570 5.29 -50.47 -6.15
N LEU A 571 4.77 -50.71 -4.94
CA LEU A 571 3.75 -49.85 -4.36
C LEU A 571 4.26 -48.41 -4.26
N GLY A 572 5.47 -48.21 -3.72
CA GLY A 572 6.13 -46.92 -3.65
C GLY A 572 6.09 -46.15 -4.97
N TYR A 573 6.42 -46.80 -6.10
CA TYR A 573 6.32 -46.21 -7.43
C TYR A 573 4.88 -45.85 -7.82
N LEU A 574 3.92 -46.71 -7.54
CA LEU A 574 2.51 -46.52 -7.87
C LEU A 574 1.92 -45.30 -7.14
N ILE A 575 2.21 -45.17 -5.85
CA ILE A 575 1.66 -44.12 -4.99
C ILE A 575 2.53 -42.87 -4.91
N ASN A 576 3.68 -42.82 -5.59
CA ASN A 576 4.58 -41.66 -5.59
C ASN A 576 3.98 -40.47 -6.35
N LYS A 577 3.04 -39.79 -5.71
CA LYS A 577 2.31 -38.64 -6.24
C LYS A 577 2.38 -37.48 -5.24
N PRO A 578 2.43 -36.22 -5.69
CA PRO A 578 2.55 -35.08 -4.78
C PRO A 578 1.35 -34.93 -3.84
N TYR A 579 0.16 -35.36 -4.27
CA TYR A 579 -1.06 -35.34 -3.46
C TYR A 579 -1.18 -36.51 -2.48
N VAL A 580 -0.24 -37.45 -2.46
CA VAL A 580 -0.17 -38.59 -1.54
C VAL A 580 0.94 -38.37 -0.51
N GLN A 581 0.62 -38.61 0.74
CA GLN A 581 1.51 -38.53 1.89
C GLN A 581 1.43 -39.84 2.67
N VAL A 582 2.55 -40.28 3.24
CA VAL A 582 2.63 -41.50 4.04
C VAL A 582 2.64 -41.11 5.51
N ASP A 583 1.67 -41.62 6.27
CA ASP A 583 1.57 -41.41 7.72
C ASP A 583 2.41 -42.43 8.46
N ARG A 584 2.28 -43.69 8.06
CA ARG A 584 2.92 -44.83 8.72
C ARG A 584 3.25 -45.93 7.73
N VAL A 585 4.38 -46.58 7.93
CA VAL A 585 4.71 -47.86 7.31
C VAL A 585 5.16 -48.81 8.40
N GLU A 586 4.70 -50.06 8.33
CA GLU A 586 5.15 -51.16 9.18
C GLU A 586 5.64 -52.29 8.29
N TYR A 587 6.78 -52.88 8.63
CA TYR A 587 7.36 -54.03 7.92
C TYR A 587 7.84 -55.04 8.95
N ASP A 588 7.21 -56.21 8.97
CA ASP A 588 7.62 -57.34 9.78
C ASP A 588 8.77 -58.08 9.09
N ARG A 589 9.88 -58.25 9.80
CA ARG A 589 11.08 -58.83 9.19
C ARG A 589 10.96 -60.33 8.97
N ASP A 590 10.14 -61.01 9.78
CA ASP A 590 10.01 -62.46 9.78
C ASP A 590 9.07 -62.96 8.70
N SER A 591 7.85 -62.40 8.66
CA SER A 591 6.84 -62.74 7.68
C SER A 591 7.06 -62.01 6.35
N GLN A 592 7.87 -60.94 6.35
CA GLN A 592 8.01 -59.99 5.26
C GLN A 592 6.69 -59.29 4.88
N GLU A 593 5.67 -59.36 5.75
CA GLU A 593 4.43 -58.62 5.61
C GLU A 593 4.67 -57.13 5.88
N TRP A 594 3.94 -56.28 5.17
CA TRP A 594 3.99 -54.84 5.37
C TRP A 594 2.62 -54.19 5.27
N ALA A 595 2.48 -53.02 5.90
CA ALA A 595 1.30 -52.18 5.81
C ALA A 595 1.68 -50.70 5.66
N PHE A 596 1.09 -50.05 4.67
CA PHE A 596 1.14 -48.61 4.40
C PHE A 596 -0.15 -47.97 4.90
N MET A 597 -0.01 -46.95 5.71
CA MET A 597 -1.06 -45.98 6.00
C MET A 597 -0.70 -44.69 5.26
N ILE A 598 -1.49 -44.37 4.24
CA ILE A 598 -1.33 -43.15 3.47
C ILE A 598 -2.54 -42.25 3.66
N HIS A 599 -2.35 -40.96 3.37
CA HIS A 599 -3.45 -40.08 3.08
C HIS A 599 -3.25 -39.35 1.75
N PHE A 600 -4.36 -38.96 1.15
CA PHE A 600 -4.36 -38.16 -0.06
C PHE A 600 -5.31 -36.98 0.03
N ASN A 601 -4.95 -35.91 -0.66
CA ASN A 601 -5.68 -34.66 -0.66
C ASN A 601 -6.59 -34.56 -1.89
N ARG A 602 -7.84 -34.17 -1.65
CA ARG A 602 -8.89 -33.99 -2.66
C ARG A 602 -9.46 -32.57 -2.57
N MET A 603 -9.38 -31.83 -3.66
CA MET A 603 -10.08 -30.54 -3.78
C MET A 603 -11.59 -30.73 -3.87
N THR A 604 -12.34 -29.84 -3.22
CA THR A 604 -13.80 -29.79 -3.32
C THR A 604 -14.27 -28.69 -4.28
N PRO A 605 -15.54 -28.68 -4.70
CA PRO A 605 -16.10 -27.56 -5.45
C PRO A 605 -16.02 -26.21 -4.71
N GLU A 606 -15.95 -26.22 -3.37
CA GLU A 606 -15.82 -24.99 -2.58
C GLU A 606 -14.42 -24.38 -2.71
N PHE A 607 -13.38 -25.22 -2.81
CA PHE A 607 -12.01 -24.76 -3.10
C PHE A 607 -11.92 -24.05 -4.45
N GLU A 608 -12.53 -24.61 -5.50
CA GLU A 608 -12.54 -23.95 -6.82
C GLU A 608 -13.18 -22.56 -6.76
N ARG A 609 -14.29 -22.43 -6.01
CA ARG A 609 -15.04 -21.18 -5.90
C ARG A 609 -14.36 -20.12 -5.05
N THR A 610 -13.71 -20.53 -3.96
CA THR A 610 -13.25 -19.61 -2.91
C THR A 610 -11.75 -19.41 -2.86
N ILE A 611 -10.97 -20.32 -3.46
CA ILE A 611 -9.51 -20.29 -3.47
C ILE A 611 -8.99 -20.09 -4.89
N ASN A 612 -9.34 -20.95 -5.85
CA ASN A 612 -8.85 -20.80 -7.23
C ASN A 612 -9.42 -19.59 -7.96
N ARG A 613 -10.69 -19.24 -7.71
CA ARG A 613 -11.33 -18.04 -8.26
C ARG A 613 -11.19 -16.83 -7.35
N TYR A 614 -10.40 -16.92 -6.27
CA TYR A 614 -10.19 -15.80 -5.36
C TYR A 614 -9.48 -14.66 -6.08
N THR A 615 -10.06 -13.47 -5.98
CA THR A 615 -9.43 -12.25 -6.47
C THR A 615 -9.52 -11.18 -5.39
N LEU A 616 -8.53 -10.29 -5.35
CA LEU A 616 -8.58 -9.12 -4.48
C LEU A 616 -9.77 -8.20 -4.83
N GLU A 617 -10.22 -8.26 -6.08
CA GLU A 617 -11.44 -7.58 -6.56
C GLU A 617 -12.72 -8.09 -5.91
N SER A 618 -12.89 -9.41 -5.79
CA SER A 618 -14.08 -10.00 -5.17
C SER A 618 -14.24 -9.62 -3.70
N GLN A 619 -13.14 -9.21 -3.06
CA GLN A 619 -13.11 -8.74 -1.67
C GLN A 619 -13.09 -7.21 -1.52
N GLY A 620 -13.29 -6.47 -2.62
CA GLY A 620 -13.36 -5.01 -2.62
C GLY A 620 -12.01 -4.30 -2.56
N TYR A 621 -10.89 -4.99 -2.81
CA TYR A 621 -9.55 -4.41 -2.88
C TYR A 621 -9.13 -4.02 -4.32
N ARG A 622 -10.05 -3.98 -5.29
CA ARG A 622 -9.80 -3.32 -6.59
C ARG A 622 -10.80 -2.18 -6.82
N ARG A 623 -10.45 -1.26 -7.72
CA ARG A 623 -11.31 -0.13 -8.14
C ARG A 623 -12.72 -0.64 -8.48
N GLU A 624 -13.76 -0.04 -7.88
CA GLU A 624 -15.03 0.15 -8.59
C GLU A 624 -14.70 1.06 -9.78
N ARG A 625 -14.17 0.49 -10.87
CA ARG A 625 -13.73 1.26 -12.04
C ARG A 625 -14.91 1.72 -12.90
N ASN A 626 -16.11 1.20 -12.65
CA ASN A 626 -17.32 1.46 -13.44
C ASN A 626 -18.50 1.91 -12.56
N SER A 627 -18.44 3.11 -11.97
CA SER A 627 -19.66 3.75 -11.43
C SER A 627 -19.80 5.25 -11.73
N ASN A 628 -18.93 5.81 -12.59
CA ASN A 628 -19.02 7.20 -13.05
C ASN A 628 -18.97 7.34 -14.59
N GLU A 629 -19.12 6.26 -15.35
CA GLU A 629 -19.44 6.32 -16.78
C GLU A 629 -20.90 5.89 -16.96
N ASN A 630 -21.82 6.79 -16.60
CA ASN A 630 -23.17 6.94 -17.16
C ASN A 630 -23.78 8.26 -16.68
#